data_AF-W8KS02-F1
#
_entry.id   AF-W8KS02-F1
#
_cell.length_a   1.000
_cell.length_b   1.000
_cell.length_c   1.000
_cell.angle_alpha   90.00
_cell.angle_beta   90.00
_cell.angle_gamma   90.00
#
_symmetry.space_group_name_H-M   'P 1'
#
loop_
_entity.id
_entity.type
_entity.pdbx_description
1 polymer ?
#
loop_
_entity_poly.entity_id
_entity_poly.type
_entity_poly.pdbx_seq_one_letter_code
_entity_poly.pdbx_strand_id
1 'polypeptide(L)'
;MSEVKQGLYAFYRRVEASPLKEFHRAIQTLKNWQTEILNSFAFGLNNGFIEGLNNQTKVIKRNAFGFRRYDRLRNRILLHHQFKHQTFGVG
;
A
#
# COMPACT_ATOMS: atom_id res chain seq x y z
N MET A 1 8.22 21.92 -3.73
CA MET A 1 8.77 20.89 -4.66
C MET A 1 10.30 20.84 -4.67
N SER A 2 11.00 21.98 -4.79
CA SER A 2 12.47 22.05 -4.84
C SER A 2 13.15 21.39 -3.62
N GLU A 3 12.70 21.72 -2.41
CA GLU A 3 13.26 21.16 -1.16
C GLU A 3 13.04 19.64 -1.03
N VAL A 4 11.85 19.14 -1.36
CA VAL A 4 11.53 17.69 -1.33
C VAL A 4 12.45 16.92 -2.29
N LYS A 5 12.65 17.45 -3.49
CA LYS A 5 13.54 16.86 -4.49
C LYS A 5 15.00 16.86 -4.00
N GLN A 6 15.46 17.96 -3.42
CA GLN A 6 16.81 18.04 -2.83
C GLN A 6 16.99 17.06 -1.66
N GLY A 7 16.01 16.97 -0.77
CA GLY A 7 16.00 16.02 0.34
C GLY A 7 16.06 14.56 -0.13
N LEU A 8 15.31 14.22 -1.17
CA LEU A 8 15.31 12.88 -1.76
C LEU A 8 16.68 12.52 -2.35
N TYR A 9 17.33 13.43 -3.09
CA TYR A 9 18.68 13.18 -3.60
C TYR A 9 19.74 13.11 -2.51
N ALA A 10 19.62 13.94 -1.46
CA ALA A 10 20.51 13.84 -0.30
C ALA A 10 20.36 12.49 0.41
N PHE A 11 19.13 11.99 0.52
CA PHE A 11 18.85 10.65 1.01
C PHE A 11 19.50 9.57 0.13
N TYR A 12 19.32 9.62 -1.20
CA TYR A 12 19.94 8.66 -2.12
C TYR A 12 21.46 8.58 -1.93
N ARG A 13 22.14 9.73 -1.87
CA ARG A 13 23.60 9.77 -1.65
C ARG A 13 24.03 9.12 -0.34
N ARG A 14 23.28 9.33 0.75
CA ARG A 14 23.57 8.70 2.05
C ARG A 14 23.40 7.19 2.02
N VAL A 15 22.36 6.71 1.35
CA VAL A 15 22.06 5.27 1.23
C VAL A 15 23.09 4.57 0.35
N GLU A 16 23.52 5.21 -0.74
CA GLU A 16 24.57 4.69 -1.63
C GLU A 16 25.94 4.65 -0.97
N ALA A 17 26.27 5.64 -0.15
CA ALA A 17 27.50 5.67 0.64
C ALA A 17 27.53 4.63 1.78
N SER A 18 26.39 3.98 2.07
CA SER A 18 26.34 2.92 3.06
C SER A 18 27.07 1.66 2.56
N PRO A 19 27.83 0.97 3.42
CA PRO A 19 28.44 -0.32 3.07
C PRO A 19 27.42 -1.48 3.01
N LEU A 20 26.15 -1.24 3.35
CA LEU A 20 25.10 -2.26 3.37
C LEU A 20 24.56 -2.52 1.96
N LYS A 21 24.78 -3.74 1.44
CA LYS A 21 24.35 -4.11 0.08
C LYS A 21 22.82 -4.16 -0.07
N GLU A 22 22.11 -4.44 1.02
CA GLU A 22 20.66 -4.46 1.09
C GLU A 22 20.06 -3.09 0.74
N PHE A 23 20.76 -2.02 1.12
CA PHE A 23 20.37 -0.65 0.84
C PHE A 23 20.51 -0.29 -0.63
N HIS A 24 21.51 -0.83 -1.33
CA HIS A 24 21.66 -0.63 -2.77
C HIS A 24 20.50 -1.23 -3.57
N ARG A 25 19.97 -2.38 -3.13
CA ARG A 25 18.75 -2.95 -3.76
C ARG A 25 17.50 -2.13 -3.42
N ALA A 26 17.34 -1.73 -2.18
CA ALA A 26 16.18 -0.96 -1.74
C ALA A 26 16.11 0.42 -2.42
N ILE A 27 17.26 1.09 -2.60
CA ILE A 27 17.31 2.42 -3.22
C ILE A 27 17.00 2.38 -4.71
N GLN A 28 17.36 1.29 -5.40
CA GLN A 28 17.03 1.13 -6.80
C GLN A 28 15.50 1.12 -7.02
N THR A 29 14.76 0.44 -6.15
CA THR A 29 13.29 0.48 -6.18
C THR A 29 12.79 1.90 -5.98
N LEU A 30 13.30 2.65 -5.00
CA LEU A 30 12.88 4.03 -4.76
C LEU A 30 13.16 4.95 -5.95
N LYS A 31 14.29 4.76 -6.65
CA LYS A 31 14.61 5.51 -7.87
C LYS A 31 13.65 5.18 -9.02
N ASN A 32 13.31 3.91 -9.21
CA ASN A 32 12.39 3.48 -10.26
C ASN A 32 11.00 4.10 -10.10
N TRP A 33 10.56 4.36 -8.85
CA TRP A 33 9.26 4.95 -8.53
C TRP A 33 9.35 6.43 -8.09
N GLN A 34 10.46 7.10 -8.40
CA GLN A 34 10.72 8.46 -7.93
C GLN A 34 9.62 9.44 -8.35
N THR A 35 9.13 9.33 -9.58
CA THR A 35 8.12 10.24 -10.13
C THR A 35 6.82 10.17 -9.33
N GLU A 36 6.34 8.97 -9.05
CA GLU A 36 5.13 8.70 -8.28
C GLU A 36 5.28 9.16 -6.82
N ILE A 37 6.45 8.93 -6.23
CA ILE A 37 6.77 9.40 -4.88
C ILE A 37 6.75 10.93 -4.84
N LEU A 38 7.36 11.62 -5.79
CA LEU A 38 7.33 13.09 -5.83
C LEU A 38 5.92 13.63 -6.10
N ASN A 39 5.14 12.96 -6.95
CA ASN A 39 3.76 13.31 -7.23
C ASN A 39 2.86 13.14 -6.00
N SER A 40 3.09 12.13 -5.15
CA SER A 40 2.27 11.93 -3.95
C SER A 40 2.37 13.11 -2.97
N PHE A 41 3.55 13.71 -2.83
CA PHE A 41 3.76 14.93 -2.04
C PHE A 41 3.11 16.17 -2.67
N ALA A 42 2.97 16.22 -3.99
CA ALA A 42 2.38 17.36 -4.70
C ALA A 42 0.85 17.35 -4.66
N PHE A 43 0.25 16.17 -4.78
CA PHE A 43 -1.20 15.99 -4.90
C PHE A 43 -1.86 15.50 -3.61
N GLY A 44 -1.08 15.32 -2.52
CA GLY A 44 -1.60 14.80 -1.25
C GLY A 44 -2.14 13.37 -1.34
N LEU A 45 -1.72 12.61 -2.36
CA LEU A 45 -2.14 11.23 -2.56
C LEU A 45 -1.56 10.39 -1.42
N ASN A 46 -2.44 9.82 -0.59
CA ASN A 46 -2.05 8.88 0.45
C ASN A 46 -2.52 7.47 0.09
N ASN A 47 -1.72 6.47 0.46
CA ASN A 47 -2.10 5.07 0.32
C ASN A 47 -3.00 4.57 1.46
N GLY A 48 -3.34 5.42 2.43
CA GLY A 48 -4.02 5.02 3.66
C GLY A 48 -5.38 4.37 3.41
N PHE A 49 -6.16 4.88 2.46
CA PHE A 49 -7.43 4.25 2.06
C PHE A 49 -7.22 2.84 1.50
N ILE A 50 -6.27 2.69 0.57
CA ILE A 50 -5.93 1.40 -0.06
C ILE A 50 -5.36 0.41 0.96
N GLU A 51 -4.51 0.88 1.87
CA GLU A 51 -3.98 0.09 2.98
C GLU A 51 -5.09 -0.39 3.92
N GLY A 52 -6.08 0.45 4.21
CA GLY A 52 -7.27 0.09 4.98
C GLY A 52 -8.06 -1.05 4.32
N LEU A 53 -8.30 -0.95 3.01
CA LEU A 53 -8.96 -2.02 2.24
C LEU A 53 -8.16 -3.33 2.27
N ASN A 54 -6.84 -3.24 2.10
CA ASN A 54 -5.94 -4.39 2.14
C ASN A 54 -5.90 -5.05 3.53
N ASN A 55 -5.87 -4.26 4.60
CA ASN A 55 -5.90 -4.79 5.97
C ASN A 55 -7.22 -5.52 6.24
N GLN A 56 -8.34 -4.93 5.85
CA GLN A 56 -9.65 -5.55 6.02
C GLN A 56 -9.76 -6.87 5.23
N THR A 57 -9.25 -6.90 3.99
CA THR A 57 -9.16 -8.13 3.20
C THR A 57 -8.31 -9.20 3.90
N LYS A 58 -7.18 -8.82 4.50
CA LYS A 58 -6.34 -9.72 5.29
C LYS A 58 -7.09 -10.25 6.53
N VAL A 59 -7.87 -9.42 7.21
CA VAL A 59 -8.73 -9.83 8.34
C VAL A 59 -9.78 -10.84 7.89
N ILE A 60 -10.50 -10.59 6.80
CA ILE A 60 -11.49 -11.52 6.21
C ILE A 60 -10.85 -12.88 5.93
N LYS A 61 -9.66 -12.87 5.32
CA LYS A 61 -8.91 -14.11 5.02
C LYS A 61 -8.51 -14.87 6.29
N ARG A 62 -8.03 -14.17 7.33
CA ARG A 62 -7.59 -14.76 8.60
C ARG A 62 -8.77 -15.37 9.37
N ASN A 63 -9.89 -14.65 9.45
CA ASN A 63 -11.09 -15.11 10.16
C ASN A 63 -11.72 -16.36 9.52
N ALA A 64 -11.51 -16.56 8.22
CA ALA A 64 -11.95 -17.75 7.51
C ALA A 64 -10.95 -18.92 7.56
N PHE A 65 -9.79 -18.75 8.23
CA PHE A 65 -8.67 -19.71 8.21
C PHE A 65 -8.17 -20.02 6.78
N GLY A 66 -8.28 -19.03 5.89
CA GLY A 66 -7.95 -19.16 4.48
C GLY A 66 -9.13 -19.59 3.60
N PHE A 67 -9.02 -19.31 2.30
CA PHE A 67 -10.03 -19.68 1.31
C PHE A 67 -9.39 -20.62 0.29
N ARG A 68 -10.00 -21.79 0.06
CA ARG A 68 -9.55 -22.73 -0.99
C ARG A 68 -9.92 -22.25 -2.39
N ARG A 69 -11.04 -21.54 -2.53
CA ARG A 69 -11.51 -20.99 -3.80
C ARG A 69 -11.48 -19.47 -3.79
N TYR A 70 -10.86 -18.89 -4.81
CA TYR A 70 -10.68 -17.44 -4.91
C TYR A 70 -12.00 -16.67 -5.08
N ASP A 71 -12.96 -17.24 -5.81
CA ASP A 71 -14.30 -16.64 -6.00
C ASP A 71 -15.02 -16.42 -4.66
N ARG A 72 -14.90 -17.36 -3.72
CA ARG A 72 -15.46 -17.22 -2.37
C ARG A 72 -14.79 -16.10 -1.58
N LEU A 73 -13.48 -15.96 -1.67
CA LEU A 73 -12.75 -14.83 -1.09
C LEU A 73 -13.24 -13.51 -1.69
N ARG A 74 -13.30 -13.43 -3.02
CA ARG A 74 -13.76 -12.22 -3.74
C ARG A 74 -15.17 -11.83 -3.34
N ASN A 75 -16.11 -12.78 -3.32
CA ASN A 75 -17.50 -12.51 -2.92
C ASN A 75 -17.58 -12.02 -1.48
N ARG A 76 -16.77 -12.56 -0.56
CA ARG A 76 -16.74 -12.11 0.84
C ARG A 76 -16.17 -10.69 0.98
N ILE A 77 -15.12 -10.35 0.23
CA ILE A 77 -14.55 -9.00 0.18
C ILE A 77 -15.59 -8.01 -0.36
N LEU A 78 -16.23 -8.34 -1.50
CA LEU A 78 -17.26 -7.49 -2.09
C LEU A 78 -18.45 -7.30 -1.16
N LEU A 79 -18.95 -8.39 -0.55
CA LEU A 79 -20.01 -8.32 0.44
C LEU A 79 -19.66 -7.34 1.56
N HIS A 80 -18.46 -7.48 2.11
CA HIS A 80 -18.00 -6.64 3.22
C HIS A 80 -17.82 -5.17 2.85
N HIS A 81 -17.26 -4.86 1.68
CA HIS A 81 -16.94 -3.48 1.30
C HIS A 81 -18.09 -2.75 0.61
N GLN A 82 -18.88 -3.42 -0.22
CA GLN A 82 -19.96 -2.81 -1.00
C GLN A 82 -21.25 -2.71 -0.18
N PHE A 83 -21.50 -3.67 0.71
CA PHE A 83 -22.74 -3.72 1.49
C PHE A 83 -22.52 -3.33 2.96
N LYS A 84 -21.38 -2.70 3.29
CA LYS A 84 -21.02 -2.27 4.66
C LYS A 84 -22.08 -1.40 5.33
N HIS A 85 -22.85 -0.66 4.53
CA HIS A 85 -23.86 0.29 4.99
C HIS A 85 -25.30 -0.21 4.79
N GLN A 86 -25.50 -1.44 4.32
CA GLN A 86 -26.82 -2.04 4.23
C GLN A 86 -27.07 -2.93 5.45
N THR A 87 -28.11 -2.59 6.20
CA THR A 87 -28.69 -3.48 7.22
C THR A 87 -29.67 -4.42 6.54
N PHE A 88 -29.37 -5.71 6.56
CA PHE A 88 -30.33 -6.73 6.17
C PHE A 88 -31.19 -7.05 7.38
N GLY A 89 -32.50 -6.83 7.26
CA GLY A 89 -33.46 -7.30 8.26
C GLY A 89 -33.42 -8.83 8.29
N VAL A 90 -33.04 -9.40 9.42
CA VAL A 90 -33.16 -10.84 9.66
C VAL A 90 -34.46 -11.04 10.40
N GLY A 91 -35.43 -11.67 9.73
CA GLY A 91 -36.71 -12.08 10.32
C GLY A 91 -36.56 -13.27 11.25
#